data_AF-A0A534W6N4-F1
#
_entry.id   AF-A0A534W6N4-F1
#
_cell.length_a   1.000
_cell.length_b   1.000
_cell.length_c   1.000
_cell.angle_alpha   90.00
_cell.angle_beta   90.00
_cell.angle_gamma   90.00
#
_symmetry.space_group_name_H-M   'P 1'
#
loop_
_entity.id
_entity.type
_entity.pdbx_description
1 polymer ?
#
loop_
_entity_poly.entity_id
_entity_poly.type
_entity_poly.pdbx_seq_one_letter_code
_entity_poly.pdbx_strand_id
1 'polypeptide(L)' 'MSSDETPRLCKFLRAKTSGVHGDPGALWAIRNDSSAIYWCLLTMSPAGPDDRLVHVCDCGEERVCCIPAGEPPSV' A
#
# COMPACT_ATOMS: atom_id res chain seq x y z
N MET A 1 -16.38 18.02 0.99
CA MET A 1 -15.04 17.40 0.96
C MET A 1 -15.18 16.17 0.08
N SER A 2 -15.37 16.34 -1.23
CA SER A 2 -14.36 16.63 -2.27
C SER A 2 -13.32 15.53 -2.39
N SER A 3 -13.42 14.85 -3.54
CA SER A 3 -12.50 13.92 -4.18
C SER A 3 -12.40 12.52 -3.59
N ASP A 4 -13.09 11.62 -4.29
CA ASP A 4 -12.80 10.19 -4.48
C ASP A 4 -11.39 10.02 -5.08
N GLU A 5 -10.36 10.57 -4.43
CA GLU A 5 -8.98 10.17 -4.71
C GLU A 5 -8.77 8.91 -3.90
N THR A 6 -9.13 7.77 -4.50
CA THR A 6 -8.55 6.51 -4.04
C THR A 6 -7.06 6.67 -4.28
N PRO A 7 -6.22 6.80 -3.23
CA PRO A 7 -4.82 7.13 -3.44
C PRO A 7 -4.16 6.05 -4.28
N ARG A 8 -3.17 6.43 -5.09
CA ARG A 8 -2.40 5.49 -5.90
C ARG A 8 -1.56 4.58 -5.01
N LEU A 9 -2.19 3.51 -4.54
CA LEU A 9 -1.56 2.56 -3.64
C LEU A 9 -0.57 1.68 -4.39
N CYS A 10 0.55 1.41 -3.73
CA CYS A 10 1.55 0.49 -4.24
C CYS A 10 0.97 -0.93 -4.39
N LYS A 11 1.04 -1.51 -5.60
CA LYS A 11 0.62 -2.89 -5.90
C LYS A 11 1.36 -3.94 -5.07
N PHE A 12 2.57 -3.64 -4.59
CA PHE A 12 3.37 -4.53 -3.77
C PHE A 12 3.14 -4.35 -2.26
N LEU A 13 2.36 -3.36 -1.85
CA LEU A 13 1.94 -3.21 -0.46
C LEU A 13 0.83 -4.21 -0.16
N ARG A 14 0.97 -4.92 0.96
CA ARG A 14 -0.09 -5.75 1.53
C ARG A 14 -0.23 -5.43 2.99
N ALA A 15 -1.42 -5.70 3.51
CA ALA A 15 -1.67 -5.62 4.93
C ALA A 15 -2.55 -6.78 5.38
N LYS A 16 -2.35 -7.16 6.64
CA LYS A 16 -3.16 -8.15 7.36
C LYS A 16 -3.73 -7.46 8.56
N THR A 17 -5.03 -7.61 8.74
CA THR A 17 -5.70 -7.32 10.00
C THR A 17 -6.12 -8.63 10.65
N SER A 18 -6.57 -8.58 11.90
CA SER A 18 -6.92 -9.77 12.69
C SER A 18 -8.13 -10.59 12.17
N GLY A 19 -8.62 -10.34 10.95
CA GLY A 19 -9.74 -11.08 10.37
C GLY A 19 -9.82 -11.10 8.85
N VAL A 20 -9.03 -10.30 8.12
CA VAL A 20 -9.15 -10.18 6.66
C VAL A 20 -7.77 -9.96 6.02
N HIS A 21 -7.53 -10.59 4.86
CA HIS A 21 -6.44 -10.19 3.97
C HIS A 21 -6.91 -9.00 3.14
N GLY A 22 -6.29 -7.84 3.32
CA GLY A 22 -6.71 -6.63 2.62
C GLY A 22 -6.33 -6.69 1.14
N ASP A 23 -7.32 -6.66 0.25
CA ASP A 23 -7.14 -6.24 -1.14
C ASP A 23 -6.54 -4.83 -1.21
N PRO A 24 -5.89 -4.43 -2.31
CA PRO A 24 -5.31 -3.10 -2.45
C PRO A 24 -6.30 -1.98 -2.11
N GLY A 25 -7.57 -2.09 -2.50
CA GLY A 25 -8.61 -1.13 -2.15
C GLY A 25 -8.97 -1.10 -0.66
N ALA A 26 -8.82 -2.22 0.06
CA ALA A 26 -9.08 -2.30 1.50
C ALA A 26 -7.95 -1.68 2.33
N LEU A 27 -6.73 -1.56 1.80
CA LEU A 27 -5.58 -0.97 2.50
C LEU A 27 -5.85 0.45 3.00
N TRP A 28 -6.52 1.27 2.18
CA TRP A 28 -6.85 2.65 2.54
C TRP A 28 -7.89 2.71 3.65
N ALA A 29 -8.85 1.79 3.66
CA ALA A 29 -9.89 1.72 4.68
C ALA A 29 -9.31 1.34 6.06
N ILE A 30 -8.29 0.48 6.09
CA ILE A 30 -7.65 0.01 7.32
C ILE A 30 -6.43 0.86 7.75
N ARG A 31 -6.16 1.99 7.09
CA ARG A 31 -4.98 2.83 7.37
C ARG A 31 -4.85 3.31 8.82
N ASN A 32 -5.97 3.38 9.52
CA ASN A 32 -6.04 3.85 10.89
C ASN A 32 -6.28 2.70 11.89
N ASP A 33 -6.24 1.45 11.42
CA ASP A 33 -6.36 0.27 12.27
C ASP A 33 -5.00 -0.05 12.88
N SER A 34 -4.90 0.04 14.20
CA SER A 34 -3.66 -0.22 14.94
C SER A 34 -3.21 -1.68 14.89
N SER A 35 -4.10 -2.58 14.46
CA SER A 35 -3.82 -4.02 14.30
C SER A 35 -3.46 -4.37 12.86
N ALA A 36 -3.41 -3.39 11.95
CA ALA A 36 -2.96 -3.58 10.59
C ALA A 36 -1.44 -3.72 10.55
N ILE A 37 -0.96 -4.86 10.06
CA ILE A 37 0.45 -5.11 9.80
C ILE A 37 0.68 -4.97 8.31
N TYR A 38 1.55 -4.05 7.90
CA TYR A 38 1.92 -3.81 6.51
C TYR A 38 3.21 -4.56 6.14
N TRP A 39 3.29 -5.07 4.91
CA TRP A 39 4.53 -5.65 4.36
C TRP A 39 4.64 -5.42 2.85
N CYS A 40 5.89 -5.41 2.38
CA CYS A 40 6.23 -5.30 0.97
C CYS A 40 6.43 -6.69 0.36
N LEU A 41 5.80 -6.97 -0.77
CA LEU A 41 5.97 -8.25 -1.48
C LEU A 41 7.33 -8.38 -2.19
N LEU A 42 8.00 -7.26 -2.50
CA LEU A 42 9.33 -7.31 -3.15
C LEU A 42 10.42 -7.80 -2.20
N THR A 43 10.39 -7.34 -0.95
CA THR A 43 11.36 -7.69 0.09
C THR A 43 10.87 -8.77 1.03
N MET A 44 9.59 -9.15 0.93
CA MET A 44 8.90 -10.06 1.86
C MET A 44 9.05 -9.63 3.33
N SER A 45 9.10 -8.31 3.56
CA SER A 45 9.46 -7.70 4.84
C SER A 45 8.60 -6.45 5.12
N PRO A 46 8.43 -6.03 6.39
CA PRO A 46 7.87 -4.72 6.74
C PRO A 46 8.72 -3.54 6.26
N ALA A 47 9.98 -3.76 5.88
CA ALA A 47 10.83 -2.76 5.24
C ALA A 47 10.78 -2.89 3.72
N GLY A 48 10.65 -1.76 3.01
CA GLY A 48 10.80 -1.70 1.56
C GLY A 48 12.26 -1.87 1.10
N PRO A 49 12.53 -1.88 -0.22
CA PRO A 49 13.90 -1.94 -0.75
C PRO A 49 14.72 -0.68 -0.40
N ASP A 50 14.05 0.40 0.01
CA ASP A 50 14.61 1.63 0.55
C ASP A 50 14.95 1.54 2.06
N ASP A 51 14.80 0.37 2.68
CA ASP A 51 15.03 0.10 4.12
C ASP A 51 14.12 0.93 5.06
N ARG A 52 13.07 1.55 4.53
CA ARG A 52 12.05 2.25 5.32
C ARG A 52 10.83 1.37 5.51
N LEU A 53 10.17 1.54 6.65
CA LEU A 53 8.90 0.86 6.94
C LEU A 53 7.86 1.17 5.86
N VAL A 54 7.15 0.14 5.41
CA VAL A 54 6.05 0.31 4.46
C VAL A 54 4.74 0.57 5.20
N HIS A 55 4.00 1.57 4.72
CA HIS A 55 2.72 1.95 5.28
C HIS A 55 1.87 2.57 4.17
N VAL A 56 0.54 2.48 4.27
CA VAL A 56 -0.36 2.91 3.19
C VAL A 56 -0.31 4.43 2.92
N CYS A 57 0.02 5.25 3.93
CA CYS A 57 0.20 6.69 3.74
C CYS A 57 1.58 7.05 3.15
N ASP A 58 2.58 6.19 3.31
CA ASP A 58 3.98 6.51 2.98
C ASP A 58 4.50 5.72 1.76
N CYS A 59 3.82 4.65 1.37
CA CYS A 59 4.16 3.77 0.26
C CYS A 59 3.41 4.23 -1.00
N GLY A 60 3.82 5.41 -1.50
CA GLY A 60 3.32 6.05 -2.72
C GLY A 60 4.42 6.21 -3.79
N GLU A 61 4.11 6.96 -4.85
CA GLU A 61 4.91 7.08 -6.10
C GLU A 61 6.38 7.49 -5.89
N GLU A 62 6.72 8.13 -4.76
CA GLU A 62 8.10 8.50 -4.42
C GLU A 62 8.97 7.33 -3.92
N ARG A 63 8.39 6.14 -3.70
CA ARG A 63 9.14 4.95 -3.28
C ARG A 63 9.54 4.07 -4.45
N VAL A 64 10.75 3.52 -4.37
CA VAL A 64 11.32 2.60 -5.37
C VAL A 64 10.46 1.36 -5.59
N CYS A 65 9.76 0.89 -4.55
CA CYS A 65 8.85 -0.24 -4.66
C CYS A 65 7.45 0.13 -5.17
N CYS A 66 7.11 1.40 -5.42
CA CYS A 66 5.76 1.78 -5.78
C CYS A 66 5.47 1.52 -7.26
N ILE A 67 4.64 0.50 -7.51
CA ILE A 67 3.91 0.39 -8.77
C ILE A 67 2.47 0.81 -8.50
N PRO A 68 1.98 1.95 -9.03
CA PRO A 68 0.64 2.43 -8.74
C PRO A 68 -0.41 1.45 -9.27
N ALA A 69 -1.37 1.09 -8.41
CA ALA A 69 -2.55 0.32 -8.76
C ALA A 69 -3.58 1.22 -9.48
N GLY A 70 -3.30 1.65 -10.71
CA GLY A 70 -4.26 2.50 -11.43
C GLY A 70 -3.93 2.99 -12.83
N GLU A 71 -2.75 2.72 -13.40
CA GLU A 71 -2.45 3.17 -14.77
C GLU A 71 -2.83 2.09 -15.80
N PRO A 72 -3.76 2.35 -16.75
CA PRO A 72 -3.76 1.61 -18.00
C PRO A 72 -2.46 1.94 -18.76
N PRO A 73 -1.81 0.97 -19.42
CA PRO A 73 -0.60 1.26 -20.18
C PRO A 73 -0.92 2.37 -21.18
N SER A 74 -0.24 3.50 -21.05
CA SER A 74 -0.27 4.56 -22.07
C SER A 74 0.47 3.99 -23.28
N VAL A 75 -0.32 3.50 -24.23
CA VAL A 75 0.09 3.11 -25.58
C VAL A 75 0.38 4.33 -26.45
#